data_AF-W2XWK3-F1
#
_entry.id   AF-W2XWK3-F1
#
_cell.length_a   1.000
_cell.length_b   1.000
_cell.length_c   1.000
_cell.angle_alpha   90.00
_cell.angle_beta   90.00
_cell.angle_gamma   90.00
#
_symmetry.space_group_name_H-M   'P 1'
#
loop_
_entity.id
_entity.type
_entity.pdbx_description
1 polymer ?
#
loop_
_entity_poly.entity_id
_entity_poly.type
_entity_poly.pdbx_seq_one_letter_code
_entity_poly.pdbx_strand_id
1 'polypeptide(L)'
;MQNFKIKVEDDGPVIDELERLLKIQGEDILYTIPTYPTGRTLSVEKRKRLVDLSVKYGFLLVADEVYQLQSVPHVTCPPPIFTFDEHDTVLALGDFPKVLTPALRLGCSQASERDRPLPRTPLQ
;
A
#
# COMPACT_ATOMS: atom_id res chain seq x y z
N MET A 1 -12.44 12.30 2.56
CA MET A 1 -11.82 11.68 1.38
C MET A 1 -12.00 12.60 0.19
N GLN A 2 -10.99 13.43 -0.12
CA GLN A 2 -10.95 14.14 -1.39
C GLN A 2 -10.38 13.20 -2.46
N ASN A 3 -10.97 13.21 -3.66
CA ASN A 3 -10.51 12.38 -4.77
C ASN A 3 -9.73 13.26 -5.76
N PHE A 4 -8.41 13.17 -5.75
CA PHE A 4 -7.57 13.84 -6.74
C PHE A 4 -7.50 13.02 -8.02
N LYS A 5 -7.60 13.71 -9.16
CA LYS A 5 -7.35 13.10 -10.47
C LYS A 5 -5.88 13.28 -10.80
N ILE A 6 -5.11 12.20 -10.67
CA ILE A 6 -3.70 12.13 -11.05
C ILE A 6 -3.59 11.37 -12.37
N LYS A 7 -2.70 11.79 -13.26
CA LYS A 7 -2.43 11.04 -14.48
C LYS A 7 -1.84 9.66 -14.12
N VAL A 8 -2.30 8.61 -14.79
CA VAL A 8 -1.86 7.24 -14.54
C VAL A 8 -1.20 6.68 -15.80
N GLU A 9 0.06 6.27 -15.65
CA GLU A 9 0.86 5.57 -16.65
C GLU A 9 0.70 4.04 -16.49
N ASP A 10 1.41 3.25 -17.30
CA ASP A 10 1.26 1.79 -17.32
C ASP A 10 1.70 1.12 -16.01
N ASP A 11 2.65 1.71 -15.29
CA ASP A 11 3.10 1.27 -13.97
C ASP A 11 2.49 2.12 -12.83
N GLY A 12 1.33 2.74 -13.05
CA GLY A 12 0.57 3.46 -12.02
C GLY A 12 0.68 4.99 -12.08
N PRO A 13 0.32 5.71 -10.99
CA PRO A 13 0.23 7.16 -10.99
C PRO A 13 1.59 7.83 -11.24
N VAL A 14 1.55 9.04 -11.82
CA VAL A 14 2.73 9.91 -11.94
C VAL A 14 3.08 10.44 -10.55
N ILE A 15 4.14 9.90 -9.95
CA ILE A 15 4.53 10.21 -8.57
C ILE A 15 4.92 11.67 -8.38
N ASP A 16 5.47 12.33 -9.40
CA ASP A 16 5.79 13.77 -9.34
C ASP A 16 4.54 14.66 -9.20
N GLU A 17 3.44 14.26 -9.82
CA GLU A 17 2.15 14.97 -9.71
C GLU A 17 1.54 14.75 -8.32
N LEU A 18 1.64 13.52 -7.79
CA LEU A 18 1.27 13.22 -6.41
C LEU A 18 2.06 14.07 -5.42
N GLU A 19 3.39 14.15 -5.56
CA GLU A 19 4.23 14.98 -4.69
C GLU A 19 3.80 16.46 -4.73
N ARG A 20 3.45 16.98 -5.93
CA ARG A 20 2.97 18.36 -6.04
C ARG A 20 1.69 18.59 -5.25
N LEU A 21 0.76 17.64 -5.27
CA LEU A 21 -0.50 17.73 -4.53
C LEU A 21 -0.25 17.67 -3.01
N LEU A 22 0.60 16.73 -2.56
CA LEU A 22 0.99 16.60 -1.15
C LEU A 22 1.60 17.89 -0.60
N LYS A 23 2.43 18.61 -1.38
CA LYS A 23 3.00 19.91 -0.97
C LYS A 23 1.96 21.00 -0.73
N ILE A 24 0.86 20.99 -1.48
CA ILE A 24 -0.12 22.08 -1.44
C ILE A 24 -1.12 21.86 -0.31
N GLN A 25 -1.56 20.62 -0.11
CA GLN A 25 -2.69 20.33 0.76
C GLN A 25 -2.30 19.58 2.04
N GLY A 26 -1.21 18.81 2.00
CA GLY A 26 -0.91 17.82 3.03
C GLY A 26 -1.95 16.69 3.02
N GLU A 27 -1.55 15.49 3.43
CA GLU A 27 -2.45 14.37 3.64
C GLU A 27 -1.97 13.59 4.85
N ASP A 28 -2.90 13.06 5.65
CA ASP A 28 -2.55 12.22 6.79
C ASP A 28 -2.41 10.74 6.37
N ILE A 29 -3.11 10.32 5.31
CA ILE A 29 -3.19 8.93 4.86
C ILE A 29 -3.22 8.86 3.33
N LEU A 30 -2.38 8.00 2.75
CA LEU A 30 -2.42 7.64 1.33
C LEU A 30 -2.72 6.14 1.19
N TYR A 31 -3.76 5.78 0.45
CA TYR A 31 -4.11 4.38 0.16
C TYR A 31 -3.69 4.01 -1.27
N THR A 32 -3.06 2.84 -1.43
CA THR A 32 -2.62 2.34 -2.74
C THR A 32 -2.76 0.82 -2.85
N ILE A 33 -3.03 0.33 -4.06
CA ILE A 33 -2.97 -1.09 -4.41
C ILE A 33 -1.74 -1.26 -5.33
N PRO A 34 -0.57 -1.68 -4.80
CA PRO A 34 0.67 -1.67 -5.58
C PRO A 34 0.75 -2.75 -6.66
N THR A 35 0.01 -3.84 -6.48
CA THR A 35 0.01 -4.99 -7.38
C THR A 35 -1.42 -5.34 -7.75
N TYR A 36 -1.73 -5.38 -9.04
CA TYR A 36 -3.00 -5.89 -9.53
C TYR A 36 -2.76 -6.85 -10.72
N PRO A 37 -3.13 -8.14 -10.59
CA PRO A 37 -2.66 -9.21 -11.49
C PRO A 37 -3.21 -9.10 -12.91
N THR A 38 -4.35 -8.42 -13.09
CA THR A 38 -4.98 -8.17 -14.40
C THR A 38 -4.92 -6.70 -14.81
N GLY A 39 -4.08 -5.89 -14.16
CA GLY A 39 -3.98 -4.47 -14.40
C GLY A 39 -2.58 -3.93 -14.16
N ARG A 40 -2.50 -2.73 -13.61
CA ARG A 40 -1.24 -2.00 -13.47
C ARG A 40 -0.54 -2.41 -12.18
N THR A 41 0.77 -2.62 -12.28
CA THR A 41 1.63 -2.97 -11.14
C THR A 41 2.68 -1.88 -11.00
N LEU A 42 2.82 -1.32 -9.80
CA LEU A 42 3.81 -0.30 -9.51
C LEU A 42 5.22 -0.86 -9.68
N SER A 43 6.06 -0.15 -10.43
CA SER A 43 7.48 -0.43 -10.53
C SER A 43 8.17 -0.31 -9.17
N VAL A 44 9.31 -0.98 -9.00
CA VAL A 44 10.12 -0.90 -7.77
C VAL A 44 10.47 0.56 -7.44
N GLU A 45 10.78 1.36 -8.46
CA GLU A 45 11.13 2.76 -8.30
C GLU A 45 9.97 3.58 -7.74
N LYS A 46 8.74 3.40 -8.26
CA LYS A 46 7.55 4.07 -7.73
C LYS A 46 7.21 3.62 -6.31
N ARG A 47 7.40 2.33 -5.99
CA ARG A 47 7.20 1.80 -4.63
C ARG A 47 8.14 2.46 -3.62
N LYS A 48 9.44 2.49 -3.90
CA LYS A 48 10.44 3.17 -3.05
C LYS A 48 10.11 4.64 -2.89
N ARG A 49 9.77 5.31 -4.00
CA ARG A 49 9.48 6.73 -3.95
C ARG A 49 8.21 7.05 -3.16
N LEU A 50 7.21 6.18 -3.13
CA LEU A 50 6.05 6.35 -2.25
C LEU A 50 6.44 6.28 -0.77
N VAL A 51 7.35 5.38 -0.39
CA VAL A 51 7.91 5.31 0.97
C VAL A 51 8.73 6.57 1.28
N ASP A 52 9.57 7.03 0.37
CA ASP A 52 10.33 8.27 0.58
C ASP A 52 9.40 9.47 0.80
N LEU A 53 8.26 9.51 0.08
CA LEU A 53 7.24 10.54 0.25
C LEU A 53 6.49 10.42 1.58
N SER A 54 6.15 9.21 2.05
CA SER A 54 5.48 9.01 3.35
C SER A 54 6.34 9.53 4.49
N VAL A 55 7.65 9.26 4.42
CA VAL A 55 8.62 9.78 5.38
C VAL A 55 8.77 11.29 5.28
N LYS A 56 8.92 11.83 4.06
CA LYS A 56 9.15 13.25 3.82
C LYS A 56 7.98 14.14 4.26
N TYR A 57 6.75 13.68 4.04
CA TYR A 57 5.53 14.45 4.31
C TYR A 57 4.79 13.99 5.57
N GLY A 58 5.23 12.90 6.21
CA GLY A 58 4.70 12.44 7.49
C GLY A 58 3.31 11.80 7.42
N PHE A 59 2.95 11.19 6.28
CA PHE A 59 1.66 10.52 6.11
C PHE A 59 1.78 9.00 6.26
N LEU A 60 0.68 8.35 6.66
CA LEU A 60 0.59 6.90 6.69
C LEU A 60 0.31 6.35 5.29
N LEU A 61 1.19 5.50 4.77
CA LEU A 61 0.99 4.80 3.51
C LEU A 61 0.31 3.45 3.76
N VAL A 62 -0.97 3.35 3.39
CA VAL A 62 -1.73 2.10 3.45
C VAL A 62 -1.59 1.37 2.13
N ALA A 63 -0.81 0.28 2.12
CA ALA A 63 -0.58 -0.55 0.94
C ALA A 63 -1.47 -1.79 0.97
N ASP A 64 -2.40 -1.91 0.03
CA ASP A 64 -3.27 -3.07 -0.14
C ASP A 64 -2.59 -4.13 -1.03
N GLU A 65 -1.90 -5.04 -0.38
CA GLU A 65 -1.01 -6.04 -0.99
C GLU A 65 -1.69 -7.43 -1.07
N VAL A 66 -3.02 -7.48 -1.07
CA VAL A 66 -3.79 -8.74 -1.10
C VAL A 66 -3.53 -9.61 -2.33
N TYR A 67 -3.04 -9.00 -3.42
CA TYR A 67 -2.68 -9.69 -4.65
C TYR A 67 -1.20 -10.05 -4.75
N GLN A 68 -0.38 -9.69 -3.76
CA GLN A 68 1.07 -9.84 -3.80
C GLN A 68 1.53 -11.31 -3.90
N LEU A 69 0.73 -12.24 -3.36
CA LEU A 69 0.98 -13.68 -3.43
C LEU A 69 0.34 -14.36 -4.67
N GLN A 70 -0.39 -13.62 -5.50
CA GLN A 70 -0.99 -14.19 -6.71
C GLN A 70 0.07 -14.28 -7.81
N SER A 71 0.45 -15.50 -8.15
CA SER A 71 1.39 -15.77 -9.24
C SER A 71 0.65 -15.79 -10.58
N VAL A 72 1.08 -14.95 -11.51
CA VAL A 72 0.65 -15.00 -12.92
C VAL A 72 1.80 -15.61 -13.73
N PRO A 73 1.54 -16.65 -14.56
CA PRO A 73 2.59 -17.24 -15.38
C PRO A 73 3.32 -16.19 -16.22
N HIS A 74 4.65 -16.25 -16.23
CA HIS A 74 5.53 -15.35 -16.99
C HIS A 74 5.55 -13.88 -16.53
N VAL A 75 4.95 -13.55 -15.38
CA VAL A 75 5.02 -12.21 -14.78
C VAL A 75 5.86 -12.27 -13.50
N THR A 76 6.91 -11.47 -13.44
CA THR A 76 7.68 -11.28 -12.19
C THR A 76 7.05 -10.15 -11.39
N CYS A 77 6.45 -10.48 -10.25
CA CYS A 77 5.87 -9.48 -9.36
C CYS A 77 6.97 -8.76 -8.57
N PRO A 78 7.01 -7.41 -8.53
CA PRO A 78 7.94 -6.67 -7.70
C PRO A 78 7.71 -6.95 -6.20
N PRO A 79 8.73 -6.81 -5.34
CA PRO A 79 8.58 -6.98 -3.89
C PRO A 79 7.51 -6.04 -3.28
N PRO A 80 6.82 -6.47 -2.20
CA PRO A 80 5.80 -5.65 -1.54
C PRO A 80 6.36 -4.29 -1.08
N ILE A 81 5.54 -3.22 -1.10
CA ILE A 81 5.94 -1.87 -0.65
C ILE A 81 6.51 -1.92 0.77
N PHE A 82 5.90 -2.71 1.66
CA PHE A 82 6.34 -2.84 3.05
C PHE A 82 7.82 -3.24 3.18
N THR A 83 8.36 -3.97 2.21
CA THR A 83 9.78 -4.40 2.24
C THR A 83 10.78 -3.26 2.08
N PHE A 84 10.32 -2.08 1.67
CA PHE A 84 11.15 -0.88 1.52
C PHE A 84 10.98 0.10 2.68
N ASP A 85 10.07 -0.15 3.62
CA ASP A 85 9.84 0.75 4.76
C ASP A 85 10.82 0.46 5.90
N GLU A 86 11.72 1.41 6.15
CA GLU A 86 12.63 1.41 7.29
C GLU A 86 12.21 2.42 8.38
N HIS A 87 11.09 3.12 8.18
CA HIS A 87 10.72 4.31 8.96
C HIS A 87 9.35 4.20 9.64
N ASP A 88 8.74 3.02 9.63
CA ASP A 88 7.44 2.76 10.26
C ASP A 88 6.33 3.68 9.72
N THR A 89 6.31 3.88 8.41
CA THR A 89 5.32 4.74 7.73
C THR A 89 4.36 3.97 6.84
N VAL A 90 4.54 2.65 6.71
CA VAL A 90 3.72 1.79 5.85
C VAL A 90 2.88 0.82 6.69
N LEU A 91 1.57 0.86 6.45
CA LEU A 91 0.63 -0.18 6.87
C LEU A 91 0.30 -1.06 5.68
N ALA A 92 0.82 -2.29 5.65
CA ALA A 92 0.49 -3.25 4.61
C ALA A 92 -0.71 -4.11 5.00
N LEU A 93 -1.68 -4.21 4.09
CA LEU A 93 -2.85 -5.06 4.20
C LEU A 93 -2.65 -6.27 3.31
N GLY A 94 -2.60 -7.44 3.92
CA GLY A 94 -2.58 -8.73 3.25
C GLY A 94 -3.91 -9.46 3.40
N ASP A 95 -4.13 -10.41 2.51
CA ASP A 95 -5.27 -11.33 2.60
C ASP A 95 -4.75 -12.75 2.33
N PHE A 96 -5.41 -13.74 2.92
CA PHE A 96 -5.19 -15.11 2.50
C PHE A 96 -5.68 -15.24 1.06
N PRO A 97 -5.02 -16.02 0.19
CA PRO A 97 -5.38 -16.08 -1.22
C PRO A 97 -6.88 -16.32 -1.39
N LYS A 98 -7.57 -15.36 -2.03
CA LYS A 98 -9.00 -15.40 -2.36
C LYS A 98 -9.43 -16.67 -3.14
N VAL A 99 -8.46 -17.46 -3.58
CA VAL A 99 -8.62 -18.76 -4.25
C VAL A 99 -9.13 -19.85 -3.30
N LEU A 100 -8.80 -19.82 -2.00
CA LEU A 100 -9.15 -20.90 -1.07
C LEU A 100 -10.37 -20.60 -0.19
N THR A 101 -10.54 -19.38 0.34
CA THR A 101 -11.56 -19.13 1.38
C THR A 101 -12.12 -17.69 1.46
N PRO A 102 -12.82 -17.15 0.45
CA PRO A 102 -13.57 -15.89 0.61
C PRO A 102 -14.58 -15.93 1.77
N ALA A 103 -15.10 -17.12 2.08
CA ALA A 103 -16.10 -17.34 3.13
C ALA A 103 -15.54 -17.22 4.55
N LEU A 104 -14.23 -17.35 4.74
CA LEU A 104 -13.61 -17.42 6.08
C LEU A 104 -13.40 -16.04 6.71
N ARG A 105 -13.46 -14.96 5.90
CA ARG A 105 -13.34 -13.56 6.36
C ARG A 105 -12.09 -13.30 7.20
N LEU A 106 -10.97 -13.95 6.88
CA LEU A 106 -9.68 -13.69 7.51
C LEU A 106 -8.86 -12.75 6.64
N GLY A 107 -8.21 -11.77 7.26
CA GLY A 107 -7.20 -10.93 6.64
C GLY A 107 -6.01 -10.78 7.60
N CYS A 108 -4.88 -10.32 7.09
CA CYS A 108 -3.71 -10.00 7.90
C CYS A 108 -3.26 -8.57 7.61
N SER A 109 -2.68 -7.90 8.60
CA SER A 109 -2.02 -6.62 8.39
C SER A 109 -0.62 -6.70 8.95
N GLN A 110 0.34 -6.17 8.21
CA GLN A 110 1.72 -6.00 8.66
C GLN A 110 1.95 -4.51 8.89
N ALA A 111 2.33 -4.17 10.11
CA ALA A 111 2.51 -2.80 10.55
C ALA A 111 3.69 -2.73 11.52
N SER A 112 4.20 -1.53 11.73
CA SER A 112 5.21 -1.27 12.75
C SER A 112 4.67 -1.52 14.17
N GLU A 113 5.57 -1.67 15.15
CA GLU A 113 5.18 -1.72 16.58
C GLU A 113 4.45 -0.45 17.03
N ARG A 114 4.74 0.70 16.40
CA ARG A 114 4.08 1.98 16.68
C ARG A 114 2.57 1.90 16.43
N ASP A 115 2.17 1.17 15.40
CA ASP A 115 0.78 1.05 14.96
C ASP A 115 0.08 -0.18 15.56
N ARG A 116 0.70 -0.82 16.56
CA ARG A 116 0.13 -1.98 17.26
C ARG A 116 -1.25 -1.59 17.82
N PRO A 117 -2.31 -2.34 17.47
CA PRO A 117 -3.62 -2.12 18.09
C PRO A 117 -3.48 -2.29 19.60
N LEU A 118 -4.03 -1.35 20.38
CA LEU A 118 -4.12 -1.51 21.83
C LEU A 118 -4.83 -2.84 22.14
N PRO A 119 -4.38 -3.58 23.18
CA PRO A 119 -5.03 -4.83 23.56
C PRO A 119 -6.53 -4.56 23.73
N ARG A 120 -7.35 -5.29 22.98
CA ARG A 120 -8.80 -5.16 23.11
C ARG A 120 -9.15 -5.61 24.52
N THR A 121 -9.51 -4.66 25.38
CA THR A 121 -10.16 -4.98 26.65
C THR A 121 -11.40 -5.80 26.31
N PRO A 122 -11.63 -6.96 26.96
CA PRO A 122 -12.85 -7.71 26.75
C PRO A 122 -14.04 -6.77 26.98
N LEU A 123 -14.96 -6.73 26.02
CA LEU A 123 -16.25 -6.07 26.22
C LEU A 123 -16.92 -6.79 27.38
N GLN A 124 -17.06 -6.12 28.52
CA GLN A 124 -17.83 -6.59 29.66
C GLN A 124 -19.33 -6.52 29.36
#